data_AF-A0A3R6RZ01-F1
#
_entry.id   AF-A0A3R6RZ01-F1
#
_cell.length_a   1.000
_cell.length_b   1.000
_cell.length_c   1.000
_cell.angle_alpha   90.00
_cell.angle_beta   90.00
_cell.angle_gamma   90.00
#
_symmetry.space_group_name_H-M   'P 1'
#
loop_
_entity.id
_entity.type
_entity.pdbx_description
1 polymer ?
#
loop_
_entity_poly.entity_id
_entity_poly.type
_entity_poly.pdbx_seq_one_letter_code
_entity_poly.pdbx_strand_id
1 'polypeptide(L)'
;MKNGDDFMSKLKENLIKQFNYCNAIAEDILQNNKSKEIQEYTKKFAEIESSLVGGTDADWIRINWGDIYIFLCDNGDVGYQVDPLAEYGGELIDMWNCAKEDFINAILSLEDAPIIRDGITYFEADESVDEPGMYIVMKR
;
A
#
# COMPACT_ATOMS: atom_id res chain seq x y z
N MET A 1 -14.61 -15.90 23.11
CA MET A 1 -14.41 -15.73 21.65
C MET A 1 -15.04 -14.41 21.18
N LYS A 2 -14.56 -13.25 21.62
CA LYS A 2 -15.03 -11.94 21.09
C LYS A 2 -13.88 -11.01 20.65
N ASN A 3 -12.65 -11.32 21.01
CA ASN A 3 -11.50 -10.44 20.80
C ASN A 3 -10.84 -10.63 19.42
N GLY A 4 -11.04 -11.78 18.76
CA GLY A 4 -10.47 -12.05 17.42
C GLY A 4 -11.24 -11.35 16.29
N ASP A 5 -12.56 -11.36 16.34
CA ASP A 5 -13.40 -10.76 15.29
C ASP A 5 -13.28 -9.23 15.24
N ASP A 6 -13.26 -8.57 16.41
CA ASP A 6 -13.04 -7.11 16.52
C ASP A 6 -11.65 -6.70 16.05
N PHE A 7 -10.66 -7.54 16.36
CA PHE A 7 -9.29 -7.36 15.91
C PHE A 7 -9.21 -7.40 14.36
N MET A 8 -9.78 -8.44 13.74
CA MET A 8 -9.76 -8.59 12.27
C MET A 8 -10.54 -7.49 11.55
N SER A 9 -11.64 -6.98 12.13
CA SER A 9 -12.37 -5.85 11.56
C SER A 9 -11.50 -4.60 11.48
N LYS A 10 -10.79 -4.27 12.58
CA LYS A 10 -9.90 -3.09 12.64
C LYS A 10 -8.72 -3.20 11.69
N LEU A 11 -8.16 -4.40 11.53
CA LEU A 11 -7.10 -4.64 10.55
C LEU A 11 -7.59 -4.33 9.13
N LYS A 12 -8.73 -4.90 8.73
CA LYS A 12 -9.32 -4.69 7.40
C LYS A 12 -9.61 -3.21 7.16
N GLU A 13 -10.19 -2.52 8.15
CA GLU A 13 -10.44 -1.08 8.07
C GLU A 13 -9.16 -0.26 7.90
N ASN A 14 -8.09 -0.60 8.63
CA ASN A 14 -6.79 0.07 8.51
C ASN A 14 -6.18 -0.17 7.12
N LEU A 15 -6.12 -1.41 6.64
CA LEU A 15 -5.60 -1.75 5.31
C LEU A 15 -6.38 -1.04 4.20
N ILE A 16 -7.72 -0.95 4.31
CA ILE A 16 -8.55 -0.19 3.35
C ILE A 16 -8.23 1.31 3.41
N LYS A 17 -8.00 1.88 4.60
CA LYS A 17 -7.61 3.29 4.75
C LYS A 17 -6.26 3.54 4.07
N GLN A 18 -5.25 2.73 4.37
CA GLN A 18 -3.92 2.81 3.77
C GLN A 18 -4.00 2.64 2.24
N PHE A 19 -4.77 1.67 1.77
CA PHE A 19 -4.94 1.42 0.34
C PHE A 19 -5.57 2.61 -0.38
N ASN A 20 -6.64 3.20 0.16
CA ASN A 20 -7.26 4.37 -0.44
C ASN A 20 -6.29 5.57 -0.50
N TYR A 21 -5.43 5.73 0.52
CA TYR A 21 -4.41 6.76 0.55
C TYR A 21 -3.36 6.55 -0.55
N CYS A 22 -2.74 5.36 -0.60
CA CYS A 22 -1.79 4.99 -1.66
C CYS A 22 -2.41 5.11 -3.06
N ASN A 23 -3.65 4.64 -3.23
CA ASN A 23 -4.32 4.63 -4.53
C ASN A 23 -4.61 6.05 -5.03
N ALA A 24 -4.98 7.00 -4.15
CA ALA A 24 -5.17 8.40 -4.53
C ALA A 24 -3.87 9.04 -5.03
N ILE A 25 -2.75 8.74 -4.36
CA ILE A 25 -1.41 9.15 -4.80
C ILE A 25 -1.07 8.54 -6.16
N ALA A 26 -1.30 7.23 -6.31
CA ALA A 26 -1.00 6.49 -7.53
C ALA A 26 -1.79 7.02 -8.74
N GLU A 27 -3.08 7.28 -8.57
CA GLU A 27 -3.94 7.88 -9.58
C GLU A 27 -3.42 9.26 -10.02
N ASP A 28 -2.98 10.10 -9.09
CA ASP A 28 -2.47 11.44 -9.40
C ASP A 28 -1.11 11.37 -10.14
N ILE A 29 -0.24 10.44 -9.76
CA ILE A 29 1.01 10.16 -10.48
C ILE A 29 0.72 9.71 -11.92
N LEU A 30 -0.22 8.79 -12.12
CA LEU A 30 -0.63 8.35 -13.46
C LEU A 30 -1.23 9.49 -14.28
N GLN A 31 -2.14 10.26 -13.69
CA GLN A 31 -2.76 11.42 -14.35
C GLN A 31 -1.74 12.49 -14.72
N ASN A 32 -0.61 12.59 -14.01
CA ASN A 32 0.45 13.55 -14.32
C ASN A 32 1.63 12.91 -15.10
N ASN A 33 1.37 11.83 -15.86
CA ASN A 33 2.38 11.14 -16.69
C ASN A 33 3.65 10.78 -15.92
N LYS A 34 3.49 10.37 -14.66
CA LYS A 34 4.60 10.05 -13.76
C LYS A 34 5.62 11.20 -13.63
N SER A 35 5.19 12.47 -13.62
CA SER A 35 6.11 13.61 -13.58
C SER A 35 7.03 13.60 -12.35
N LYS A 36 8.25 14.11 -12.49
CA LYS A 36 9.18 14.22 -11.35
C LYS A 36 8.63 15.12 -10.25
N GLU A 37 7.91 16.19 -10.63
CA GLU A 37 7.32 17.13 -9.68
C GLU A 37 6.26 16.47 -8.79
N ILE A 38 5.34 15.67 -9.37
CA ILE A 38 4.33 14.97 -8.59
C ILE A 38 4.97 13.91 -7.69
N GLN A 39 6.00 13.20 -8.18
CA GLN A 39 6.72 12.24 -7.36
C GLN A 39 7.42 12.91 -6.16
N GLU A 40 8.11 14.03 -6.36
CA GLU A 40 8.76 14.77 -5.26
C GLU A 40 7.74 15.38 -4.28
N TYR A 41 6.56 15.81 -4.76
CA TYR A 41 5.47 16.25 -3.89
C TYR A 41 4.95 15.10 -3.02
N THR A 42 4.71 13.95 -3.63
CA THR A 42 4.19 12.75 -2.99
C THR A 42 5.12 12.17 -1.92
N LYS A 43 6.45 12.34 -2.05
CA LYS A 43 7.43 11.88 -1.03
C LYS A 43 7.22 12.46 0.37
N LYS A 44 6.41 13.51 0.52
CA LYS A 44 5.99 14.06 1.82
C LYS A 44 4.96 13.19 2.54
N PHE A 45 4.36 12.27 1.82
CA PHE A 45 3.15 11.54 2.18
C PHE A 45 3.29 10.04 2.03
N ALA A 46 4.22 9.54 1.23
CA ALA A 46 4.44 8.11 1.02
C ALA A 46 5.89 7.87 0.62
N GLU A 47 6.39 6.67 0.91
CA GLU A 47 7.67 6.27 0.36
C GLU A 47 7.49 5.92 -1.12
N ILE A 48 8.38 6.47 -1.94
CA ILE A 48 8.40 6.22 -3.37
C ILE A 48 9.75 5.62 -3.72
N GLU A 49 9.70 4.40 -4.23
CA GLU A 49 10.84 3.77 -4.86
C GLU A 49 10.62 3.74 -6.37
N SER A 50 11.62 4.22 -7.10
CA SER A 50 11.60 4.20 -8.55
C SER A 50 13.02 3.99 -9.03
N SER A 51 13.18 3.18 -10.09
CA SER A 51 14.46 3.00 -10.79
C SER A 51 15.00 4.31 -11.43
N LEU A 52 14.24 5.41 -11.39
CA LEU A 52 14.61 6.72 -11.93
C LEU A 52 15.69 7.51 -11.17
N VAL A 53 16.34 6.96 -10.14
CA VAL A 53 17.80 7.17 -9.94
C VAL A 53 18.40 5.91 -9.33
N GLY A 54 18.83 4.97 -10.18
CA GLY A 54 19.67 3.83 -9.76
C GLY A 54 19.09 2.45 -9.97
N GLY A 55 18.51 2.19 -11.15
CA GLY A 55 18.47 0.90 -11.85
C GLY A 55 18.36 -0.39 -11.03
N THR A 56 17.16 -0.95 -11.00
CA THR A 56 16.90 -2.39 -11.03
C THR A 56 16.08 -2.71 -12.29
N ASP A 57 16.02 -3.98 -12.69
CA ASP A 57 15.54 -4.48 -13.99
C ASP A 57 14.05 -4.22 -14.33
N ALA A 58 13.38 -3.34 -13.61
CA ALA A 58 11.96 -3.07 -13.80
C ALA A 58 11.66 -1.56 -13.79
N ASP A 59 11.08 -1.10 -14.89
CA ASP A 59 10.61 0.27 -15.12
C ASP A 59 9.26 0.49 -14.39
N TRP A 60 9.30 0.53 -13.05
CA TRP A 60 8.14 0.82 -12.22
C TRP A 60 8.39 1.91 -11.18
N ILE A 61 7.30 2.47 -10.69
CA ILE A 61 7.25 3.27 -9.46
C ILE A 61 6.48 2.45 -8.42
N ARG A 62 7.11 2.17 -7.29
CA ARG A 62 6.49 1.56 -6.11
C ARG A 62 6.17 2.68 -5.13
N ILE A 63 4.91 2.76 -4.75
CA ILE A 63 4.40 3.71 -3.77
C ILE A 63 3.97 2.88 -2.57
N ASN A 64 4.45 3.22 -1.39
CA ASN A 64 4.07 2.48 -0.19
C ASN A 64 3.74 3.40 1.00
N TRP A 65 2.74 2.96 1.75
CA TRP A 65 2.25 3.60 2.98
C TRP A 65 1.81 2.51 3.95
N GLY A 66 2.56 2.34 5.04
CA GLY A 66 2.31 1.25 5.98
C GLY A 66 2.54 -0.11 5.30
N ASP A 67 1.50 -0.93 5.28
CA ASP A 67 1.55 -2.32 4.81
C ASP A 67 1.14 -2.48 3.33
N ILE A 68 0.77 -1.38 2.66
CA ILE A 68 0.30 -1.38 1.26
C ILE A 68 1.40 -0.92 0.31
N TYR A 69 1.55 -1.67 -0.78
CA TYR A 69 2.40 -1.32 -1.92
C TYR A 69 1.57 -1.25 -3.19
N ILE A 70 1.76 -0.19 -3.98
CA ILE A 70 1.21 -0.05 -5.33
C ILE A 70 2.35 0.11 -6.32
N PHE A 71 2.38 -0.75 -7.33
CA PHE A 71 3.36 -0.75 -8.40
C PHE A 71 2.74 -0.16 -9.67
N LEU A 72 3.38 0.87 -10.22
CA LEU A 72 2.98 1.53 -11.46
C LEU A 72 4.00 1.25 -12.55
N CYS A 73 3.74 0.25 -13.38
CA CYS A 73 4.63 -0.20 -14.44
C CYS A 73 4.51 0.68 -15.69
N ASP A 74 5.58 0.78 -16.49
CA ASP A 74 5.61 1.57 -17.71
C ASP A 74 4.81 0.95 -18.87
N ASN A 75 4.58 -0.36 -18.83
CA ASN A 75 3.69 -1.05 -19.76
C ASN A 75 2.20 -0.77 -19.50
N GLY A 76 1.87 0.00 -18.46
CA GLY A 76 0.51 0.33 -18.05
C GLY A 76 -0.08 -0.62 -17.01
N ASP A 77 0.65 -1.67 -16.63
CA ASP A 77 0.21 -2.58 -15.58
C ASP A 77 0.23 -1.90 -14.21
N VAL A 78 -0.69 -2.33 -13.34
CA VAL A 78 -0.76 -1.91 -11.94
C VAL A 78 -0.74 -3.13 -11.04
N GLY A 79 0.15 -3.14 -10.07
CA GLY A 79 0.24 -4.16 -9.02
C GLY A 79 -0.22 -3.59 -7.68
N TYR A 80 -0.94 -4.39 -6.91
CA TYR A 80 -1.35 -4.08 -5.55
C TYR A 80 -0.90 -5.21 -4.62
N GLN A 81 -0.21 -4.84 -3.54
CA GLN A 81 0.23 -5.79 -2.54
C GLN A 81 -0.14 -5.35 -1.12
N VAL A 82 -0.44 -6.33 -0.28
CA VAL A 82 -0.42 -6.18 1.18
C VAL A 82 0.77 -6.99 1.67
N ASP A 83 1.77 -6.35 2.24
CA ASP A 83 2.95 -7.03 2.79
C ASP A 83 3.39 -6.35 4.11
N PRO A 84 2.79 -6.74 5.24
CA PRO A 84 3.11 -6.15 6.54
C PRO A 84 4.49 -6.60 7.07
N LEU A 85 5.16 -7.53 6.39
CA LEU A 85 6.42 -8.10 6.84
C LEU A 85 7.61 -7.67 5.98
N ALA A 86 7.36 -7.12 4.78
CA ALA A 86 8.29 -6.61 3.78
C ALA A 86 9.43 -7.58 3.39
N GLU A 87 10.35 -7.82 4.33
CA GLU A 87 11.54 -8.67 4.18
C GLU A 87 11.40 -10.03 4.90
N TYR A 88 10.33 -10.22 5.67
CA TYR A 88 10.23 -11.26 6.68
C TYR A 88 8.95 -12.11 6.58
N GLY A 89 8.63 -12.55 5.37
CA GLY A 89 7.46 -13.37 5.06
C GLY A 89 7.28 -13.43 3.54
N GLY A 90 6.16 -13.98 3.08
CA GLY A 90 5.66 -13.70 1.73
C GLY A 90 4.52 -12.70 1.81
N GLU A 91 4.18 -12.10 0.68
CA GLU A 91 3.09 -11.14 0.57
C GLU A 91 1.76 -11.79 0.99
N LEU A 92 0.97 -11.02 1.72
CA LEU A 92 -0.34 -11.41 2.22
C LEU A 92 -1.37 -11.43 1.09
N ILE A 93 -1.28 -10.44 0.23
CA ILE A 93 -2.04 -10.30 -1.01
C ILE A 93 -1.06 -9.81 -2.07
N ASP A 94 -1.06 -10.44 -3.23
CA ASP A 94 -0.30 -10.01 -4.42
C ASP A 94 -1.19 -10.13 -5.64
N MET A 95 -1.59 -8.99 -6.21
CA MET A 95 -2.53 -8.92 -7.32
C MET A 95 -2.04 -7.94 -8.38
N TRP A 96 -2.06 -8.38 -9.64
CA TRP A 96 -1.65 -7.59 -10.79
C TRP A 96 -2.80 -7.43 -11.78
N ASN A 97 -2.90 -6.27 -12.42
CA ASN A 97 -3.89 -5.98 -13.46
C ASN A 97 -5.35 -6.24 -13.05
N CYS A 98 -5.68 -6.01 -11.78
CA CYS A 98 -7.03 -6.11 -11.25
C CYS A 98 -7.67 -4.74 -11.05
N ALA A 99 -8.99 -4.71 -10.87
CA ALA A 99 -9.66 -3.47 -10.47
C ALA A 99 -9.35 -3.13 -9.01
N LYS A 100 -9.49 -1.85 -8.67
CA LYS A 100 -9.38 -1.36 -7.28
C LYS A 100 -10.31 -2.14 -6.35
N GLU A 101 -11.54 -2.38 -6.80
CA GLU A 101 -12.58 -3.09 -6.05
C GLU A 101 -12.21 -4.55 -5.79
N ASP A 102 -11.52 -5.21 -6.73
CA ASP A 102 -11.06 -6.59 -6.56
C ASP A 102 -10.04 -6.68 -5.42
N PHE A 103 -9.13 -5.71 -5.33
CA PHE A 103 -8.15 -5.66 -4.25
C PHE A 103 -8.78 -5.36 -2.89
N ILE A 104 -9.76 -4.45 -2.83
CA ILE A 104 -10.55 -4.20 -1.61
C ILE A 104 -11.27 -5.48 -1.18
N ASN A 105 -11.87 -6.21 -2.12
CA ASN A 105 -12.53 -7.48 -1.82
C ASN A 105 -11.54 -8.53 -1.29
N ALA A 106 -10.31 -8.57 -1.81
CA ALA A 106 -9.26 -9.43 -1.31
C ALA A 106 -8.92 -9.10 0.16
N ILE A 107 -8.78 -7.81 0.51
CA ILE A 107 -8.57 -7.37 1.91
C ILE A 107 -9.75 -7.81 2.79
N LEU A 108 -10.99 -7.60 2.33
CA LEU A 108 -12.19 -7.97 3.08
C LEU A 108 -12.30 -9.49 3.28
N SER A 109 -11.75 -10.29 2.36
CA SER A 109 -11.77 -11.75 2.41
C SER A 109 -10.73 -12.38 3.35
N LEU A 110 -9.81 -11.59 3.93
CA LEU A 110 -8.79 -12.12 4.85
C LEU A 110 -9.46 -12.79 6.08
N GLU A 111 -9.27 -14.10 6.22
CA GLU A 111 -9.86 -14.89 7.31
C GLU A 111 -8.93 -14.93 8.55
N ASP A 112 -7.62 -15.10 8.35
CA ASP A 112 -6.59 -15.13 9.40
C ASP A 112 -5.41 -14.22 8.99
N ALA A 113 -4.92 -13.34 9.87
CA ALA A 113 -3.70 -12.60 9.58
C ALA A 113 -2.47 -13.49 9.83
N PRO A 114 -1.50 -13.56 8.91
CA PRO A 114 -0.25 -14.24 9.15
C PRO A 114 0.71 -13.28 9.83
N ILE A 115 0.89 -13.38 11.15
CA ILE A 115 2.23 -13.15 11.70
C ILE A 115 2.49 -14.16 12.82
N ILE A 116 3.42 -15.08 12.57
CA ILE A 116 4.00 -15.94 13.60
C ILE A 116 5.49 -15.60 13.72
N ARG A 117 5.85 -14.90 14.80
CA ARG A 117 7.22 -14.88 15.35
C ARG A 117 7.11 -15.06 16.86
N ASP A 118 7.82 -16.05 17.38
CA ASP A 118 7.91 -16.38 18.81
C ASP A 118 6.58 -16.58 19.56
N GLY A 119 5.50 -16.98 18.85
CA GLY A 119 4.21 -17.30 19.48
C GLY A 119 3.35 -16.09 19.86
N ILE A 120 3.64 -14.89 19.35
CA ILE A 120 2.88 -13.66 19.59
C ILE A 120 2.41 -13.07 18.25
N THR A 121 1.11 -12.81 18.13
CA THR A 121 0.52 -12.08 16.99
C THR A 121 0.63 -10.59 17.26
N TYR A 122 1.51 -9.91 16.53
CA TYR A 122 1.63 -8.46 16.59
C TYR A 122 0.69 -7.83 15.57
N PHE A 123 -0.21 -7.01 16.09
CA PHE A 123 -0.68 -5.85 15.37
C PHE A 123 -0.44 -4.74 16.36
N GLU A 124 0.57 -3.92 16.12
CA GLU A 124 0.62 -2.67 16.85
C GLU A 124 -0.59 -1.83 16.40
N ALA A 125 -1.69 -2.01 17.13
CA ALA A 125 -2.57 -0.91 17.46
C ALA A 125 -1.83 -0.08 18.53
N ASP A 126 -0.90 0.76 18.08
CA ASP A 126 -0.28 1.92 18.75
C ASP A 126 1.12 2.07 18.13
N GLU A 127 1.49 3.15 17.46
CA GLU A 127 1.02 4.52 17.53
C GLU A 127 0.47 4.93 16.16
N SER A 128 -0.44 5.91 16.13
CA SER A 128 -0.69 6.66 14.91
C SER A 128 0.65 6.96 14.24
N VAL A 129 0.91 6.40 13.04
CA VAL A 129 1.79 7.08 12.09
C VAL A 129 1.23 8.49 12.06
N ASP A 130 2.00 9.44 12.58
CA ASP A 130 1.64 10.85 12.66
C ASP A 130 0.90 11.15 11.37
N GLU A 131 -0.42 11.43 11.45
CA GLU A 131 -1.21 11.48 10.21
C GLU A 131 -0.49 12.52 9.36
N PRO A 132 0.15 12.10 8.25
CA PRO A 132 0.83 13.04 7.41
C PRO A 132 -0.26 14.01 6.97
N GLY A 133 0.12 15.22 6.58
CA GLY A 133 -0.86 16.13 6.00
C GLY A 133 -1.74 15.38 5.00
N MET A 134 -3.05 15.60 5.02
CA MET A 134 -3.93 14.92 4.06
C MET A 134 -3.34 15.12 2.65
N TYR A 135 -3.16 14.02 1.92
CA TYR A 135 -2.74 14.11 0.53
C TYR A 135 -3.75 14.96 -0.23
N ILE A 136 -3.29 16.03 -0.87
CA ILE A 136 -4.13 16.88 -1.70
C ILE A 136 -3.78 16.57 -3.15
N VAL A 137 -4.73 16.00 -3.87
CA VAL A 137 -4.61 15.73 -5.32
C VAL A 137 -4.22 17.03 -6.04
N MET A 138 -3.10 17.00 -6.77
CA MET A 138 -2.65 18.14 -7.56
C MET A 138 -3.59 18.33 -8.75
N LYS A 139 -4.32 19.44 -8.77
CA LYS A 139 -5.15 19.81 -9.93
C LYS A 139 -4.25 20.33 -11.04
N ARG A 140 -4.45 19.79 -12.26
CA ARG A 140 -3.85 20.30 -13.50
C ARG A 140 -4.21 21.77 -13.75
#